data_AF-A0A9P0X359-F1
#
_entry.id   AF-A0A9P0X359-F1
#
_cell.length_a   1.000
_cell.length_b   1.000
_cell.length_c   1.000
_cell.angle_alpha   90.00
_cell.angle_beta   90.00
_cell.angle_gamma   90.00
#
_symmetry.space_group_name_H-M   'P 1'
#
loop_
_entity.id
_entity.type
_entity.pdbx_description
1 polymer ?
#
loop_
_entity_poly.entity_id
_entity_poly.type
_entity_poly.pdbx_seq_one_letter_code
_entity_poly.pdbx_strand_id
1 'polypeptide(L)'
;MPILTDGQSTSINDEARESDIPVTEESWSTTVTDIPDFNFDNSATGITVNIDDMEHVIDFFHLMFPQNYVQYLVDCTNAYGHNLCNSNRPHTRHSRKTVYRETTYEEMIKFMGLSLLKGHVKCPQQRSLFSLSNALYYHPVFN
;
A
#
# COMPACT_ATOMS: atom_id res chain seq x y z
N MET A 1 8.52 47.01 49.53
CA MET A 1 9.95 47.03 49.13
C MET A 1 10.70 46.09 50.06
N PRO A 2 11.70 45.29 49.63
CA PRO A 2 12.44 45.34 48.35
C PRO A 2 12.39 44.04 47.51
N ILE A 3 12.89 44.17 46.28
CA ILE A 3 13.26 43.15 45.28
C ILE A 3 14.72 42.71 45.57
N LEU A 4 15.10 41.47 45.21
CA LEU A 4 16.41 41.01 44.68
C LEU A 4 16.28 39.49 44.41
N THR A 5 15.96 39.06 43.19
CA THR A 5 16.86 38.44 42.19
C THR A 5 17.72 37.29 42.72
N ASP A 6 17.52 36.09 42.18
CA ASP A 6 18.60 35.41 41.47
C ASP A 6 18.04 34.41 40.46
N GLY A 7 18.31 34.70 39.19
CA GLY A 7 18.05 33.82 38.06
C GLY A 7 19.11 32.72 38.06
N GLN A 8 18.69 31.50 38.35
CA GLN A 8 19.54 30.34 38.15
C GLN A 8 19.29 29.82 36.73
N SER A 9 20.04 30.39 35.80
CA SER A 9 20.18 29.91 34.42
C SER A 9 20.76 28.49 34.47
N THR A 10 19.92 27.50 34.19
CA THR A 10 20.36 26.14 33.89
C THR A 10 21.16 26.19 32.60
N SER A 11 22.48 26.07 32.71
CA SER A 11 23.40 25.96 31.59
C SER A 11 23.06 24.69 30.81
N ILE A 12 22.33 24.86 29.70
CA ILE A 12 22.28 23.88 28.65
C ILE A 12 23.68 23.85 28.07
N ASN A 13 24.42 22.77 28.33
CA ASN A 13 25.63 22.49 27.58
C ASN A 13 25.21 22.27 26.12
N ASP A 14 25.23 23.34 25.33
CA ASP A 14 25.32 23.28 23.88
C ASP A 14 26.70 22.70 23.54
N GLU A 15 26.83 21.38 23.63
CA GLU A 15 27.90 20.70 22.95
C GLU A 15 27.71 20.96 21.46
N ALA A 16 28.56 21.82 20.91
CA ALA A 16 28.67 22.04 19.48
C ALA A 16 28.96 20.70 18.78
N ARG A 17 27.91 20.05 18.29
CA ARG A 17 28.00 18.96 17.33
C ARG A 17 27.94 19.54 15.93
N GLU A 18 29.00 20.24 15.57
CA GLU A 18 29.38 20.37 14.16
C GLU A 18 30.89 20.24 14.14
N SER A 19 31.36 19.09 13.65
CA SER A 19 32.75 18.99 13.23
C SER A 19 32.97 20.10 12.22
N ASP A 20 33.85 21.07 12.54
CA ASP A 20 34.44 22.04 11.62
C ASP A 20 35.28 21.31 10.56
N ILE A 21 34.67 20.36 9.86
CA ILE A 21 35.18 19.94 8.57
C ILE A 21 34.85 21.13 7.69
N PRO A 22 35.84 21.90 7.23
CA PRO A 22 35.56 22.94 6.25
C PRO A 22 34.86 22.24 5.09
N VAL A 23 33.60 22.60 4.86
CA VAL A 23 32.91 22.25 3.62
C VAL A 23 33.73 22.94 2.56
N THR A 24 34.62 22.20 1.90
CA THR A 24 35.30 22.70 0.72
C THR A 24 34.17 23.16 -0.19
N GLU A 25 34.10 24.46 -0.49
CA GLU A 25 33.20 24.95 -1.53
C GLU A 25 33.70 24.37 -2.85
N GLU A 26 33.31 23.13 -3.13
CA GLU A 26 33.51 22.49 -4.42
C GLU A 26 32.69 23.29 -5.41
N SER A 27 33.35 24.24 -6.08
CA SER A 27 32.80 24.96 -7.21
C SER A 27 32.18 23.95 -8.17
N TRP A 28 30.99 24.26 -8.70
CA TRP A 28 30.31 23.44 -9.70
C TRP A 28 31.32 22.94 -10.73
N SER A 29 31.46 21.62 -10.83
CA SER A 29 32.33 21.01 -11.82
C SER A 29 31.82 21.40 -13.21
N THR A 30 32.63 22.12 -13.97
CA THR A 30 32.40 22.37 -15.40
C THR A 30 32.81 21.18 -16.27
N THR A 31 33.28 20.08 -15.64
CA THR A 31 33.59 18.85 -16.34
C THR A 31 32.28 18.20 -16.76
N VAL A 32 31.89 18.41 -18.02
CA VAL A 32 30.80 17.67 -18.64
C VAL A 32 31.38 16.32 -19.03
N THR A 33 31.15 15.31 -18.22
CA THR A 33 31.34 13.93 -18.67
C THR A 33 30.33 13.68 -19.77
N ASP A 34 30.76 13.17 -20.92
CA ASP A 34 29.83 12.74 -21.95
C ASP A 34 28.85 11.73 -21.34
N ILE A 35 27.55 12.03 -21.43
CA ILE A 35 26.52 11.10 -20.99
C ILE A 35 26.63 9.89 -21.91
N PRO A 36 26.88 8.67 -21.38
CA PRO A 36 26.97 7.50 -22.22
C PRO A 36 25.67 7.35 -23.00
N ASP A 37 25.79 7.05 -24.29
CA ASP A 37 24.63 6.82 -25.14
C ASP A 37 23.97 5.51 -24.71
N PHE A 38 22.92 5.64 -23.91
CA PHE A 38 22.04 4.53 -23.61
C PHE A 38 21.23 4.29 -24.86
N ASN A 39 21.71 3.38 -25.72
CA ASN A 39 20.94 2.87 -26.84
C ASN A 39 19.66 2.23 -26.30
N PHE A 40 18.59 3.02 -26.15
CA PHE A 40 17.26 2.56 -25.79
C PHE A 40 16.70 1.81 -27.00
N ASP A 41 17.19 0.59 -27.20
CA ASP A 41 16.72 -0.28 -28.26
C ASP A 41 15.50 -1.09 -27.78
N ASN A 42 14.57 -1.32 -28.69
CA ASN A 42 13.41 -2.19 -28.44
C ASN A 42 13.81 -3.68 -28.31
N SER A 43 15.08 -4.04 -28.47
CA SER A 43 15.55 -5.41 -28.20
C SER A 43 15.88 -5.63 -26.72
N ALA A 44 16.05 -4.57 -25.94
CA ALA A 44 16.31 -4.58 -24.51
C ALA A 44 15.07 -4.23 -23.66
N THR A 45 13.89 -4.04 -24.29
CA THR A 45 12.64 -3.91 -23.54
C THR A 45 12.36 -5.18 -22.73
N GLY A 46 11.82 -4.98 -21.52
CA GLY A 46 11.52 -6.07 -20.57
C GLY A 46 10.45 -7.04 -21.08
N ILE A 47 9.82 -7.76 -20.16
CA ILE A 47 8.81 -8.79 -20.50
C ILE A 47 7.73 -8.18 -21.41
N THR A 48 7.56 -8.78 -22.60
CA THR A 48 6.51 -8.43 -23.55
C THR A 48 5.41 -9.48 -23.55
N VAL A 49 4.20 -9.07 -23.92
CA VAL A 49 3.02 -9.93 -24.03
C VAL A 49 2.27 -9.58 -25.30
N ASN A 50 1.66 -10.58 -25.94
CA ASN A 50 0.78 -10.33 -27.07
C ASN A 50 -0.56 -9.76 -26.56
N ILE A 51 -1.03 -8.66 -27.16
CA ILE A 51 -2.26 -7.96 -26.78
C ILE A 51 -3.32 -7.97 -27.89
N ASP A 52 -3.06 -8.64 -29.02
CA ASP A 52 -3.92 -8.58 -30.22
C ASP A 52 -5.36 -9.06 -29.96
N ASP A 53 -5.55 -9.94 -28.97
CA ASP A 53 -6.86 -10.51 -28.59
C ASP A 53 -7.40 -9.97 -27.25
N MET A 54 -6.92 -8.82 -26.77
CA MET A 54 -7.35 -8.22 -25.49
C MET A 54 -8.28 -7.03 -25.71
N GLU A 55 -9.58 -7.26 -25.62
CA GLU A 55 -10.60 -6.25 -25.88
C GLU A 55 -11.10 -5.55 -24.60
N HIS A 56 -10.93 -6.18 -23.44
CA HIS A 56 -11.50 -5.72 -22.19
C HIS A 56 -10.42 -5.49 -21.14
N VAL A 57 -10.66 -4.52 -20.24
CA VAL A 57 -9.75 -4.19 -19.11
C VAL A 57 -9.43 -5.42 -18.26
N ILE A 58 -10.38 -6.36 -18.15
CA ILE A 58 -10.21 -7.60 -17.39
C ILE A 58 -9.17 -8.55 -18.03
N ASP A 59 -8.98 -8.50 -19.35
CA ASP A 59 -8.00 -9.34 -20.06
C ASP A 59 -6.58 -8.94 -19.63
N PHE A 60 -6.32 -7.64 -19.53
CA PHE A 60 -5.08 -7.09 -19.01
C PHE A 60 -4.87 -7.38 -17.52
N PHE A 61 -5.95 -7.38 -16.73
CA PHE A 61 -5.87 -7.78 -15.33
C PHE A 61 -5.42 -9.24 -15.21
N HIS A 62 -5.89 -10.13 -16.09
CA HIS A 62 -5.51 -11.54 -16.11
C HIS A 62 -4.06 -11.80 -16.56
N LEU A 63 -3.40 -10.82 -17.19
CA LEU A 63 -1.95 -10.90 -17.42
C LEU A 63 -1.16 -10.84 -16.11
N MET A 64 -1.58 -9.99 -15.17
CA MET A 64 -0.93 -9.87 -13.86
C MET A 64 -1.43 -10.93 -12.89
N PHE A 65 -2.74 -11.23 -12.93
CA PHE A 65 -3.41 -12.19 -12.07
C PHE A 65 -4.11 -13.27 -12.89
N PRO A 66 -3.36 -14.30 -13.33
CA PRO A 66 -3.91 -15.41 -14.09
C PRO A 66 -5.10 -16.08 -13.38
N GLN A 67 -6.05 -16.61 -14.15
CA GLN A 67 -7.27 -17.18 -13.58
C GLN A 67 -7.00 -18.32 -12.59
N ASN A 68 -6.03 -19.19 -12.89
CA ASN A 68 -5.60 -20.26 -11.98
C ASN A 68 -4.98 -19.73 -10.69
N TYR A 69 -4.31 -18.58 -10.72
CA TYR A 69 -3.80 -17.92 -9.52
C TYR A 69 -4.94 -17.40 -8.64
N VAL A 70 -5.95 -16.76 -9.24
CA VAL A 70 -7.14 -16.30 -8.50
C VAL A 70 -7.90 -17.50 -7.91
N GLN A 71 -8.04 -18.59 -8.68
CA GLN A 71 -8.64 -19.81 -8.17
C GLN A 71 -7.85 -20.39 -6.99
N TYR A 72 -6.52 -20.38 -7.05
CA TYR A 72 -5.68 -20.79 -5.94
C TYR A 72 -5.92 -19.95 -4.67
N LEU A 73 -6.13 -18.63 -4.81
CA LEU A 73 -6.50 -17.77 -3.68
C LEU A 73 -7.84 -18.16 -3.06
N VAL A 74 -8.83 -18.50 -3.89
CA VAL A 74 -10.14 -19.00 -3.43
C VAL A 74 -9.95 -20.27 -2.62
N ASP A 75 -9.22 -21.24 -3.16
CA ASP A 75 -9.01 -22.54 -2.52
C ASP A 75 -8.30 -22.39 -1.17
N CYS A 76 -7.24 -21.58 -1.11
CA CYS A 76 -6.52 -21.28 0.13
C CYS A 76 -7.41 -20.57 1.16
N THR A 77 -8.22 -19.60 0.71
CA THR A 77 -9.12 -18.84 1.60
C THR A 77 -10.19 -19.76 2.19
N ASN A 78 -10.75 -20.65 1.36
CA ASN A 78 -11.76 -21.60 1.80
C ASN A 78 -11.19 -22.65 2.74
N ALA A 79 -10.03 -23.22 2.42
CA ALA A 79 -9.32 -24.15 3.29
C ALA A 79 -9.01 -23.52 4.66
N TYR A 80 -8.55 -22.26 4.68
CA TYR A 80 -8.32 -21.52 5.92
C TYR A 80 -9.62 -21.31 6.72
N GLY A 81 -10.71 -20.90 6.06
CA GLY A 81 -12.00 -20.69 6.68
C GLY A 81 -12.55 -21.97 7.33
N HIS A 82 -12.46 -23.11 6.65
CA HIS A 82 -12.81 -24.42 7.20
C HIS A 82 -12.00 -24.78 8.44
N ASN A 83 -10.67 -24.62 8.37
CA ASN A 83 -9.80 -24.89 9.51
C ASN A 83 -10.13 -24.00 10.71
N LEU A 84 -10.45 -22.73 10.46
CA LEU A 84 -10.87 -21.80 11.51
C LEU A 84 -12.20 -22.22 12.13
N CYS A 85 -13.18 -22.64 11.31
CA CYS A 85 -14.49 -23.14 11.72
C CYS A 85 -14.41 -24.42 12.55
N ASN A 86 -13.47 -25.31 12.22
CA ASN A 86 -13.28 -26.58 12.89
C ASN A 86 -12.42 -26.49 14.16
N SER A 87 -11.85 -25.31 14.48
CA SER A 87 -11.06 -25.14 15.69
C SER A 87 -11.90 -25.24 16.97
N ASN A 88 -11.36 -25.80 18.06
CA ASN A 88 -12.06 -25.83 19.36
C ASN A 88 -11.85 -24.56 20.19
N ARG A 89 -11.45 -23.45 19.54
CA ARG A 89 -11.18 -22.19 20.23
C ARG A 89 -12.48 -21.60 20.78
N PRO A 90 -12.53 -21.20 22.07
CA PRO A 90 -13.67 -20.49 22.65
C PRO A 90 -13.97 -19.24 21.82
N HIS A 91 -15.25 -19.01 21.56
CA HIS A 91 -15.71 -17.88 20.77
C HIS A 91 -17.00 -17.31 21.35
N THR A 92 -17.24 -16.03 21.09
CA THR A 92 -18.45 -15.34 21.55
C THR A 92 -19.68 -15.81 20.78
N ARG A 93 -20.86 -15.67 21.39
CA ARG A 93 -22.16 -16.10 20.84
C ARG A 93 -22.46 -15.57 19.43
N HIS A 94 -21.87 -14.43 19.05
CA HIS A 94 -22.04 -13.80 17.73
C HIS A 94 -20.76 -13.84 16.89
N SER A 95 -19.90 -14.84 17.12
CA SER A 95 -18.67 -15.00 16.35
C SER A 95 -18.98 -15.21 14.88
N ARG A 96 -18.24 -14.50 14.01
CA ARG A 96 -18.35 -14.63 12.53
C ARG A 96 -18.07 -16.05 12.05
N LYS A 97 -17.36 -16.84 12.86
CA LYS A 97 -17.13 -18.28 12.65
C LYS A 97 -18.44 -19.09 12.52
N THR A 98 -19.51 -18.65 13.18
CA THR A 98 -20.82 -19.34 13.14
C THR A 98 -21.59 -19.13 11.84
N VAL A 99 -21.19 -18.16 11.01
CA VAL A 99 -21.86 -17.80 9.74
C VAL A 99 -20.86 -17.82 8.58
N TYR A 100 -19.80 -18.61 8.70
CA TYR A 100 -18.80 -18.72 7.65
C TYR A 100 -19.44 -19.26 6.36
N ARG A 101 -19.05 -18.66 5.23
CA ARG A 101 -19.42 -19.08 3.88
C ARG A 101 -18.15 -19.09 3.05
N GLU A 102 -18.07 -20.06 2.15
CA GLU A 102 -17.00 -20.13 1.17
C GLU A 102 -17.07 -18.92 0.24
N THR A 103 -15.90 -18.43 -0.16
CA THR A 103 -15.78 -17.44 -1.22
C THR A 103 -15.76 -18.13 -2.57
N THR A 104 -16.31 -17.46 -3.57
CA THR A 104 -16.27 -17.85 -4.96
C THR A 104 -15.17 -17.10 -5.71
N TYR A 105 -14.87 -17.57 -6.93
CA TYR A 105 -14.00 -16.86 -7.86
C TYR A 105 -14.48 -15.43 -8.13
N GLU A 106 -15.77 -15.26 -8.38
CA GLU A 106 -16.37 -13.95 -8.66
C GLU A 106 -16.22 -12.98 -7.47
N GLU A 107 -16.48 -13.47 -6.26
CA GLU A 107 -16.30 -12.68 -5.04
C GLU A 107 -14.83 -12.31 -4.80
N MET A 108 -13.89 -13.21 -5.12
CA MET A 108 -12.46 -12.93 -5.02
C MET A 108 -12.01 -11.86 -6.02
N ILE A 109 -12.46 -11.94 -7.28
CA ILE A 109 -12.19 -10.89 -8.29
C ILE A 109 -12.76 -9.55 -7.85
N LYS A 110 -14.00 -9.51 -7.35
CA LYS A 110 -14.62 -8.29 -6.79
C LYS A 110 -13.79 -7.75 -5.63
N PHE A 111 -13.36 -8.61 -4.71
CA PHE A 111 -12.51 -8.22 -3.58
C PHE A 111 -11.17 -7.61 -4.03
N MET A 112 -10.50 -8.21 -5.02
CA MET A 112 -9.28 -7.68 -5.59
C MET A 112 -9.51 -6.32 -6.28
N GLY A 113 -10.59 -6.19 -7.06
CA GLY A 113 -10.98 -4.94 -7.69
C GLY A 113 -11.26 -3.81 -6.69
N LEU A 114 -12.00 -4.12 -5.60
CA LEU A 114 -12.22 -3.17 -4.50
C LEU A 114 -10.92 -2.81 -3.77
N SER A 115 -9.98 -3.74 -3.65
CA SER A 115 -8.67 -3.50 -3.04
C SER A 115 -7.81 -2.56 -3.88
N LEU A 116 -7.84 -2.70 -5.20
CA LEU A 116 -7.19 -1.77 -6.13
C LEU A 116 -7.84 -0.37 -6.06
N LEU A 117 -9.17 -0.31 -6.11
CA LEU A 117 -9.91 0.96 -6.00
C LEU A 117 -9.62 1.68 -4.67
N LYS A 118 -9.54 0.94 -3.56
CA LYS A 118 -9.14 1.48 -2.26
C LYS A 118 -7.75 2.12 -2.29
N GLY A 119 -6.84 1.67 -3.15
CA GLY A 119 -5.54 2.32 -3.36
C GLY A 119 -5.66 3.74 -3.88
N HIS A 120 -6.70 4.04 -4.66
CA HIS A 120 -6.98 5.38 -5.20
C HIS A 120 -7.77 6.27 -4.22
N VAL A 121 -8.63 5.68 -3.39
CA VAL A 121 -9.49 6.43 -2.46
C VAL A 121 -8.77 6.67 -1.12
N LYS A 122 -8.51 7.94 -0.79
CA LYS A 122 -7.88 8.31 0.48
C LYS A 122 -8.94 8.52 1.56
N CYS A 123 -8.98 7.60 2.52
CA CYS A 123 -9.84 7.70 3.71
C CYS A 123 -8.98 7.64 4.99
N PRO A 124 -9.33 8.40 6.05
CA PRO A 124 -8.58 8.37 7.32
C PRO A 124 -8.70 7.02 8.04
N GLN A 125 -9.79 6.28 7.81
CA GLN A 125 -10.04 4.97 8.38
C GLN A 125 -10.66 4.04 7.33
N GLN A 126 -10.29 2.77 7.35
CA GLN A 126 -10.79 1.79 6.37
C GLN A 126 -12.32 1.65 6.41
N ARG A 127 -12.94 1.75 7.59
CA ARG A 127 -14.41 1.71 7.72
C ARG A 127 -15.10 2.89 7.04
N SER A 128 -14.42 4.03 6.89
CA SER A 128 -15.00 5.22 6.25
C SER A 128 -15.23 5.00 4.75
N LEU A 129 -14.48 4.09 4.12
CA LEU A 129 -14.66 3.70 2.72
C LEU A 129 -16.06 3.14 2.43
N PHE A 130 -16.67 2.50 3.43
CA PHE A 130 -18.00 1.88 3.33
C PHE A 130 -19.08 2.77 3.98
N SER A 131 -18.81 4.06 4.17
CA SER A 131 -19.76 4.98 4.79
C SER A 131 -20.79 5.45 3.77
N LEU A 132 -22.07 5.18 4.07
CA LEU A 132 -23.20 5.68 3.28
C LEU A 132 -23.70 7.06 3.75
N SER A 133 -23.34 7.45 4.97
CA SER A 133 -23.85 8.67 5.61
C SER A 133 -22.89 9.85 5.53
N ASN A 134 -21.58 9.60 5.40
CA ASN A 134 -20.59 10.67 5.34
C ASN A 134 -20.28 11.02 3.88
N ALA A 135 -20.79 12.16 3.42
CA ALA A 135 -20.60 12.63 2.06
C ALA A 135 -19.13 12.83 1.67
N LEU A 136 -18.22 13.07 2.64
CA LEU A 136 -16.78 13.24 2.37
C LEU A 136 -16.08 11.91 2.03
N TYR A 137 -16.65 10.78 2.45
CA TYR A 137 -16.06 9.45 2.25
C TYR A 137 -16.97 8.51 1.46
N TYR A 138 -18.11 9.02 1.01
CA TYR A 138 -19.04 8.29 0.16
C TYR A 138 -18.39 8.00 -1.20
N HIS A 139 -18.52 6.77 -1.66
CA HIS A 139 -18.07 6.37 -2.98
C HIS A 139 -19.07 5.37 -3.60
N PRO A 140 -19.63 5.62 -4.79
CA PRO A 140 -20.77 4.86 -5.34
C PRO A 140 -20.53 3.35 -5.45
N VAL A 141 -19.29 2.94 -5.72
CA VAL A 141 -18.90 1.53 -5.86
C VAL A 141 -18.99 0.75 -4.53
N PHE A 142 -18.94 1.43 -3.39
CA PHE A 142 -19.01 0.80 -2.06
C PHE A 142 -20.42 0.85 -1.44
N ASN A 143 -21.43 1.18 -2.25
CA ASN A 143 -22.84 1.18 -1.86
C ASN A 143 -23.51 -0.19 -2.12
#